data_AF-A0A950YRT1-F1
#
_entry.id   AF-A0A950YRT1-F1
#
_cell.length_a   1.000
_cell.length_b   1.000
_cell.length_c   1.000
_cell.angle_alpha   90.00
_cell.angle_beta   90.00
_cell.angle_gamma   90.00
#
_symmetry.space_group_name_H-M   'P 1'
#
loop_
_entity.id
_entity.type
_entity.pdbx_description
1 polymer ?
#
loop_
_entity_poly.entity_id
_entity_poly.type
_entity_poly.pdbx_seq_one_letter_code
_entity_poly.pdbx_strand_id
1 'polypeptide(L)'
;MAKPRVVVAVMLPAAGLDLLRQRFVVDPGGNGAENGALLARVPGATAIVADPAIPIDKRLLEAAGRSLAVVANFGVGYDNIDLDAARRLGVRVTNTPGVLTEATAELAVALMLAAGRRIAECDGIVRRGEWPGRTEEMHLGRALGGATIGLVGFGRIGRRVARLLRGFDVRLLFASRGAPASSDGAERCELPELLAASDFVSLHVPLTPENTHLIDAEALALMKPGAILVNTSRGAVVDTAAMIEALRSGRLAAAGLDVYEDEPHVPAELRELPNTVLLPHIGSATAATRDAMARLVAENVISVLDGREPPTAVV
;
A
#
# COMPACT_ATOMS: atom_id res chain seq x y z
N MET A 1 -29.85 26.36 -8.99
CA MET A 1 -28.67 25.68 -9.57
C MET A 1 -28.86 24.18 -9.42
N ALA A 2 -28.42 23.38 -10.38
CA ALA A 2 -28.40 21.92 -10.22
C ALA A 2 -27.49 21.54 -9.04
N LYS A 3 -27.87 20.55 -8.23
CA LYS A 3 -27.03 20.07 -7.13
C LYS A 3 -25.72 19.48 -7.71
N PRO A 4 -24.55 19.76 -7.11
CA PRO A 4 -23.29 19.16 -7.53
C PRO A 4 -23.39 17.63 -7.54
N ARG A 5 -22.73 16.99 -8.52
CA ARG A 5 -22.82 15.56 -8.76
C ARG A 5 -21.48 14.89 -8.44
N VAL A 6 -21.51 13.91 -7.54
CA VAL A 6 -20.33 13.16 -7.10
C VAL A 6 -20.40 11.75 -7.67
N VAL A 7 -19.44 11.39 -8.51
CA VAL A 7 -19.29 10.02 -9.00
C VAL A 7 -18.41 9.26 -8.03
N VAL A 8 -18.97 8.23 -7.42
CA VAL A 8 -18.22 7.32 -6.54
C VAL A 8 -17.95 6.05 -7.34
N ALA A 9 -16.68 5.78 -7.61
CA ALA A 9 -16.23 4.66 -8.44
C ALA A 9 -15.82 3.42 -7.61
N VAL A 10 -15.96 3.50 -6.28
CA VAL A 10 -15.54 2.48 -5.32
C VAL A 10 -16.64 2.15 -4.33
N MET A 11 -16.51 1.02 -3.65
CA MET A 11 -17.31 0.72 -2.47
C MET A 11 -16.88 1.61 -1.29
N LEU A 12 -17.40 2.84 -1.25
CA LEU A 12 -17.16 3.77 -0.17
C LEU A 12 -18.02 3.41 1.06
N PRO A 13 -17.43 3.23 2.25
CA PRO A 13 -18.18 2.99 3.48
C PRO A 13 -19.25 4.06 3.76
N ALA A 14 -20.35 3.64 4.41
CA ALA A 14 -21.48 4.50 4.76
C ALA A 14 -21.04 5.77 5.53
N ALA A 15 -20.02 5.65 6.38
CA ALA A 15 -19.44 6.74 7.14
C ALA A 15 -19.04 7.96 6.30
N GLY A 16 -18.60 7.77 5.04
CA GLY A 16 -18.34 8.84 4.09
C GLY A 16 -19.45 9.04 3.08
N LEU A 17 -20.04 7.94 2.59
CA LEU A 17 -21.06 7.98 1.54
C LEU A 17 -22.31 8.76 1.98
N ASP A 18 -22.73 8.60 3.23
CA ASP A 18 -23.92 9.28 3.74
C ASP A 18 -23.67 10.78 3.94
N LEU A 19 -22.46 11.19 4.29
CA LEU A 19 -22.07 12.61 4.34
C LEU A 19 -22.16 13.26 2.96
N LEU A 20 -21.73 12.56 1.91
CA LEU A 20 -21.87 13.03 0.53
C LEU A 20 -23.34 13.12 0.10
N ARG A 21 -24.16 12.10 0.42
CA ARG A 21 -25.59 12.04 0.06
C ARG A 21 -26.43 13.14 0.71
N GLN A 22 -26.04 13.59 1.90
CA GLN A 22 -26.71 14.72 2.57
C GLN A 22 -26.59 16.03 1.78
N ARG A 23 -25.53 16.18 0.97
CA ARG A 23 -25.18 17.46 0.33
C ARG A 23 -25.27 17.44 -1.20
N PHE A 24 -25.03 16.30 -1.83
CA PHE A 24 -24.81 16.19 -3.27
C PHE A 24 -25.67 15.09 -3.90
N VAL A 25 -25.80 15.14 -5.22
CA VAL A 25 -26.34 14.00 -5.99
C VAL A 25 -25.20 13.01 -6.16
N VAL A 26 -25.31 11.87 -5.46
CA VAL A 26 -24.28 10.83 -5.52
C VAL A 26 -24.68 9.78 -6.55
N ASP A 27 -23.76 9.51 -7.47
CA ASP A 27 -23.80 8.40 -8.42
C ASP A 27 -22.89 7.29 -7.86
N PRO A 28 -23.45 6.35 -7.07
CA PRO A 28 -22.66 5.27 -6.48
C PRO A 28 -22.37 4.18 -7.50
N GLY A 29 -21.15 3.65 -7.47
CA GLY A 29 -20.76 2.44 -8.19
C GLY A 29 -19.67 1.72 -7.42
N GLY A 30 -19.72 0.39 -7.41
CA GLY A 30 -18.76 -0.42 -6.69
C GLY A 30 -18.65 -1.83 -7.25
N ASN A 31 -17.39 -2.28 -7.30
CA ASN A 31 -16.83 -3.52 -7.84
C ASN A 31 -16.68 -3.56 -9.37
N GLY A 32 -15.45 -3.30 -9.84
CA GLY A 32 -14.98 -3.79 -11.14
C GLY A 32 -15.56 -3.10 -12.39
N ALA A 33 -15.86 -1.81 -12.34
CA ALA A 33 -16.12 -1.07 -13.56
C ALA A 33 -14.80 -0.87 -14.31
N GLU A 34 -14.54 -1.72 -15.32
CA GLU A 34 -13.54 -1.46 -16.37
C GLU A 34 -13.58 0.03 -16.76
N ASN A 35 -12.41 0.65 -16.96
CA ASN A 35 -12.26 2.09 -17.26
C ASN A 35 -13.28 2.64 -18.29
N GLY A 36 -13.79 1.81 -19.20
CA GLY A 36 -14.85 2.15 -20.14
C GLY A 36 -16.20 2.52 -19.50
N ALA A 37 -16.62 1.87 -18.42
CA ALA A 37 -17.86 2.19 -17.72
C ALA A 37 -17.75 3.48 -16.90
N LEU A 38 -16.57 3.82 -16.38
CA LEU A 38 -16.35 5.08 -15.67
C LEU A 38 -16.35 6.28 -16.63
N LEU A 39 -15.77 6.14 -17.83
CA LEU A 39 -15.79 7.18 -18.87
C LEU A 39 -17.21 7.62 -19.27
N ALA A 40 -18.17 6.71 -19.25
CA ALA A 40 -19.58 7.05 -19.52
C ALA A 40 -20.26 7.76 -18.34
N ARG A 41 -19.76 7.56 -17.11
CA ARG A 41 -20.33 8.14 -15.89
C ARG A 41 -19.75 9.51 -15.59
N VAL A 42 -18.47 9.77 -15.84
CA VAL A 42 -17.86 11.04 -15.41
C VAL A 42 -18.37 12.34 -16.08
N PRO A 43 -18.96 12.36 -17.29
CA PRO A 43 -19.39 13.62 -17.91
C PRO A 43 -20.34 14.44 -17.02
N GLY A 44 -19.98 15.69 -16.75
CA GLY A 44 -20.75 16.60 -15.90
C GLY A 44 -20.62 16.32 -14.40
N ALA A 45 -19.70 15.46 -13.97
CA ALA A 45 -19.37 15.29 -12.56
C ALA A 45 -18.68 16.56 -12.02
N THR A 46 -18.95 16.87 -10.75
CA THR A 46 -18.22 17.91 -10.01
C THR A 46 -17.13 17.33 -9.11
N ALA A 47 -17.27 16.06 -8.73
CA ALA A 47 -16.25 15.33 -7.99
C ALA A 47 -16.20 13.86 -8.43
N ILE A 48 -15.01 13.28 -8.37
CA ILE A 48 -14.79 11.84 -8.54
C ILE A 48 -14.17 11.29 -7.24
N VAL A 49 -14.75 10.23 -6.71
CA VAL A 49 -14.16 9.43 -5.63
C VAL A 49 -13.68 8.12 -6.22
N ALA A 50 -12.39 7.84 -6.10
CA ALA A 50 -11.74 6.64 -6.63
C ALA A 50 -10.86 5.99 -5.55
N ASP A 51 -10.38 4.78 -5.79
CA ASP A 51 -9.30 4.17 -5.00
C ASP A 51 -8.04 4.07 -5.89
N PRO A 52 -6.88 3.71 -5.31
CA PRO A 52 -5.65 3.61 -6.07
C PRO A 52 -5.65 2.56 -7.19
N ALA A 53 -6.63 1.65 -7.27
CA ALA A 53 -6.70 0.66 -8.34
C ALA A 53 -7.37 1.20 -9.61
N ILE A 54 -8.00 2.38 -9.55
CA ILE A 54 -8.71 3.00 -10.68
C ILE A 54 -7.83 4.07 -11.33
N PRO A 55 -7.39 3.87 -12.59
CA PRO A 55 -6.65 4.90 -13.32
C PRO A 55 -7.48 6.17 -13.54
N ILE A 56 -6.97 7.30 -13.06
CA ILE A 56 -7.49 8.65 -13.31
C ILE A 56 -6.52 9.35 -14.24
N ASP A 57 -6.54 8.91 -15.50
CA ASP A 57 -5.69 9.46 -16.55
C ASP A 57 -6.24 10.77 -17.12
N LYS A 58 -5.45 11.41 -17.98
CA LYS A 58 -5.85 12.61 -18.72
C LYS A 58 -7.20 12.44 -19.43
N ARG A 59 -7.45 11.28 -20.05
CA ARG A 59 -8.67 11.03 -20.83
C ARG A 59 -9.90 11.04 -19.94
N LEU A 60 -9.83 10.43 -18.76
CA LEU A 60 -10.93 10.43 -17.79
C LEU A 60 -11.19 11.83 -17.23
N LEU A 61 -10.13 12.57 -16.90
CA LEU A 61 -10.24 13.96 -16.42
C LEU A 61 -10.89 14.87 -17.47
N GLU A 62 -10.50 14.75 -18.74
CA GLU A 62 -11.08 15.51 -19.85
C GLU A 62 -12.55 15.12 -20.11
N ALA A 63 -12.88 13.82 -20.02
CA ALA A 63 -14.25 13.32 -20.20
C ALA A 63 -15.21 13.82 -19.12
N ALA A 64 -14.73 14.05 -17.89
CA ALA A 64 -15.53 14.64 -16.83
C ALA A 64 -16.00 16.07 -17.16
N GLY A 65 -15.18 16.80 -17.91
CA GLY A 65 -15.45 18.15 -18.38
C GLY A 65 -15.17 19.24 -17.34
N ARG A 66 -15.52 20.48 -17.71
CA ARG A 66 -15.16 21.71 -16.96
C ARG A 66 -15.79 21.84 -15.57
N SER A 67 -16.78 21.02 -15.24
CA SER A 67 -17.43 21.02 -13.93
C SER A 67 -16.62 20.30 -12.86
N LEU A 68 -15.66 19.46 -13.25
CA LEU A 68 -14.87 18.68 -12.31
C LEU A 68 -13.98 19.61 -11.49
N ALA A 69 -14.19 19.63 -10.18
CA ALA A 69 -13.42 20.45 -9.24
C ALA A 69 -12.43 19.62 -8.40
N VAL A 70 -12.75 18.34 -8.14
CA VAL A 70 -11.94 17.50 -7.25
C VAL A 70 -11.95 16.02 -7.62
N VAL A 71 -10.78 15.40 -7.53
CA VAL A 71 -10.61 13.94 -7.44
C VAL A 71 -10.16 13.61 -6.01
N ALA A 72 -10.94 12.79 -5.31
CA ALA A 72 -10.64 12.33 -3.96
C ALA A 72 -10.29 10.84 -3.97
N ASN A 73 -9.02 10.53 -3.70
CA ASN A 73 -8.52 9.17 -3.66
C ASN A 73 -8.74 8.55 -2.27
N PHE A 74 -9.45 7.43 -2.22
CA PHE A 74 -9.68 6.61 -1.04
C PHE A 74 -8.46 5.70 -0.77
N GLY A 75 -7.33 6.34 -0.47
CA GLY A 75 -6.04 5.70 -0.25
C GLY A 75 -4.95 6.75 -0.02
N VAL A 76 -3.74 6.33 0.37
CA VAL A 76 -2.60 7.25 0.52
C VAL A 76 -1.85 7.46 -0.79
N GLY A 77 -1.51 6.38 -1.49
CA GLY A 77 -0.88 6.52 -2.80
C GLY A 77 -1.86 7.12 -3.80
N TYR A 78 -1.31 7.79 -4.80
CA TYR A 78 -2.03 8.55 -5.83
C TYR A 78 -1.35 8.39 -7.19
N ASP A 79 -0.52 7.36 -7.33
CA ASP A 79 0.19 6.97 -8.55
C ASP A 79 -0.75 6.62 -9.70
N ASN A 80 -2.03 6.36 -9.41
CA ASN A 80 -3.09 6.18 -10.38
C ASN A 80 -3.61 7.48 -11.01
N ILE A 81 -3.20 8.66 -10.54
CA ILE A 81 -3.75 9.96 -10.97
C ILE A 81 -2.72 10.76 -11.76
N ASP A 82 -3.08 11.20 -12.97
CA ASP A 82 -2.28 12.15 -13.75
C ASP A 82 -2.35 13.55 -13.10
N LEU A 83 -1.44 13.81 -12.16
CA LEU A 83 -1.39 15.06 -11.41
C LEU A 83 -1.12 16.28 -12.31
N ASP A 84 -0.39 16.11 -13.41
CA ASP A 84 -0.09 17.21 -14.32
C ASP A 84 -1.31 17.58 -15.18
N ALA A 85 -2.08 16.59 -15.61
CA ALA A 85 -3.38 16.84 -16.24
C ALA A 85 -4.36 17.50 -15.26
N ALA A 86 -4.43 17.00 -14.01
CA ALA A 86 -5.28 17.60 -12.98
C ALA A 86 -4.94 19.08 -12.75
N ARG A 87 -3.65 19.42 -12.61
CA ARG A 87 -3.18 20.82 -12.51
C ARG A 87 -3.62 21.68 -13.69
N ARG A 88 -3.38 21.22 -14.93
CA ARG A 88 -3.73 21.96 -16.15
C ARG A 88 -5.23 22.20 -16.28
N LEU A 89 -6.05 21.27 -15.80
CA LEU A 89 -7.50 21.35 -15.83
C LEU A 89 -8.09 22.10 -14.62
N GLY A 90 -7.25 22.53 -13.66
CA GLY A 90 -7.70 23.20 -12.44
C GLY A 90 -8.44 22.28 -11.47
N VAL A 91 -8.18 20.98 -11.54
CA VAL A 91 -8.81 19.96 -10.70
C VAL A 91 -7.94 19.72 -9.46
N ARG A 92 -8.52 19.88 -8.27
CA ARG A 92 -7.85 19.53 -7.01
C ARG A 92 -7.72 18.02 -6.87
N VAL A 93 -6.61 17.57 -6.27
CA VAL A 93 -6.42 16.15 -5.95
C VAL A 93 -6.23 16.00 -4.45
N THR A 94 -6.95 15.08 -3.84
CA THR A 94 -6.88 14.79 -2.40
C THR A 94 -6.72 13.30 -2.16
N ASN A 95 -6.17 12.92 -1.01
CA ASN A 95 -5.98 11.53 -0.59
C ASN A 95 -6.27 11.36 0.92
N THR A 96 -6.02 10.19 1.51
CA THR A 96 -6.34 9.92 2.94
C THR A 96 -5.12 9.58 3.82
N PRO A 97 -4.11 10.46 3.97
CA PRO A 97 -2.94 10.24 4.80
C PRO A 97 -3.26 10.27 6.28
N GLY A 98 -2.43 9.61 7.08
CA GLY A 98 -2.52 9.58 8.55
C GLY A 98 -3.50 8.54 9.07
N VAL A 99 -4.76 8.56 8.61
CA VAL A 99 -5.85 7.72 9.15
C VAL A 99 -5.64 6.21 8.99
N LEU A 100 -4.82 5.77 8.04
CA LEU A 100 -4.50 4.34 7.82
C LEU A 100 -3.11 3.90 8.30
N THR A 101 -2.32 4.84 8.85
CA THR A 101 -0.92 4.58 9.21
C THR A 101 -0.77 3.44 10.22
N GLU A 102 -1.69 3.34 11.17
CA GLU A 102 -1.67 2.30 12.19
C GLU A 102 -1.89 0.92 11.58
N ALA A 103 -3.03 0.73 10.89
CA ALA A 103 -3.41 -0.56 10.31
C ALA A 103 -2.34 -1.10 9.35
N THR A 104 -1.74 -0.23 8.52
CA THR A 104 -0.71 -0.68 7.57
C THR A 104 0.60 -1.03 8.27
N ALA A 105 0.96 -0.29 9.32
CA ALA A 105 2.14 -0.61 10.10
C ALA A 105 1.99 -1.92 10.89
N GLU A 106 0.81 -2.16 11.47
CA GLU A 106 0.47 -3.43 12.12
C GLU A 106 0.54 -4.60 11.13
N LEU A 107 0.00 -4.43 9.92
CA LEU A 107 0.05 -5.48 8.90
C LEU A 107 1.48 -5.77 8.44
N ALA A 108 2.33 -4.75 8.28
CA ALA A 108 3.74 -4.96 7.92
C ALA A 108 4.46 -5.81 8.99
N VAL A 109 4.26 -5.51 10.28
CA VAL A 109 4.84 -6.31 11.38
C VAL A 109 4.23 -7.72 11.40
N ALA A 110 2.92 -7.86 11.15
CA ALA A 110 2.26 -9.16 11.04
C ALA A 110 2.85 -10.00 9.89
N LEU A 111 3.10 -9.40 8.73
CA LEU A 111 3.76 -10.06 7.59
C LEU A 111 5.20 -10.44 7.89
N MET A 112 5.97 -9.62 8.61
CA MET A 112 7.32 -9.99 9.07
C MET A 112 7.28 -11.24 9.95
N LEU A 113 6.35 -11.28 10.92
CA LEU A 113 6.16 -12.42 11.80
C LEU A 113 5.67 -13.64 11.03
N ALA A 114 4.70 -13.48 10.13
CA ALA A 114 4.10 -14.57 9.38
C ALA A 114 5.10 -15.22 8.42
N ALA A 115 5.87 -14.40 7.68
CA ALA A 115 6.92 -14.89 6.79
C ALA A 115 8.07 -15.50 7.60
N GLY A 116 8.55 -14.81 8.64
CA GLY A 116 9.63 -15.30 9.50
C GLY A 116 9.32 -16.60 10.21
N ARG A 117 8.08 -16.78 10.68
CA ARG A 117 7.64 -17.98 11.42
C ARG A 117 6.92 -19.01 10.55
N ARG A 118 6.92 -18.84 9.22
CA ARG A 118 6.30 -19.77 8.26
C ARG A 118 4.83 -20.06 8.57
N ILE A 119 4.10 -19.04 9.03
CA ILE A 119 2.75 -19.20 9.58
C ILE A 119 1.78 -19.74 8.53
N ALA A 120 1.78 -19.17 7.31
CA ALA A 120 0.85 -19.58 6.26
C ALA A 120 1.08 -21.04 5.83
N GLU A 121 2.33 -21.46 5.67
CA GLU A 121 2.70 -22.85 5.37
C GLU A 121 2.21 -23.80 6.47
N CYS A 122 2.50 -23.48 7.74
CA CYS A 122 2.13 -24.32 8.88
C CYS A 122 0.61 -24.39 9.10
N ASP A 123 -0.11 -23.27 8.94
CA ASP A 123 -1.58 -23.24 8.97
C ASP A 123 -2.16 -24.15 7.87
N GLY A 124 -1.60 -24.09 6.65
CA GLY A 124 -1.99 -24.95 5.55
C GLY A 124 -1.82 -26.45 5.85
N ILE A 125 -0.70 -26.85 6.45
CA ILE A 125 -0.43 -28.25 6.83
C ILE A 125 -1.47 -28.76 7.81
N VAL A 126 -1.78 -27.98 8.85
CA VAL A 126 -2.78 -28.37 9.86
C VAL A 126 -4.17 -28.48 9.24
N ARG A 127 -4.58 -27.52 8.40
CA ARG A 127 -5.89 -27.55 7.72
C ARG A 127 -6.07 -28.74 6.79
N ARG A 128 -4.99 -29.18 6.13
CA ARG A 128 -5.02 -30.37 5.26
C ARG A 128 -4.95 -31.69 6.03
N GLY A 129 -4.77 -31.66 7.35
CA GLY A 129 -4.61 -32.87 8.16
C GLY A 129 -3.26 -33.58 7.94
N GLU A 130 -2.26 -32.85 7.44
CA GLU A 130 -0.95 -33.38 7.06
C GLU A 130 0.09 -33.29 8.19
N TRP A 131 -0.30 -32.85 9.39
CA TRP A 131 0.62 -32.67 10.50
C TRP A 131 1.06 -34.03 11.08
N PRO A 132 2.33 -34.45 10.96
CA PRO A 132 2.80 -35.76 11.43
C PRO A 132 3.07 -35.80 12.94
N GLY A 133 2.83 -34.70 13.66
CA GLY A 133 3.26 -34.50 15.04
C GLY A 133 4.44 -33.54 15.17
N ARG A 134 4.84 -33.21 16.40
CA ARG A 134 5.94 -32.29 16.68
C ARG A 134 7.29 -33.00 16.45
N THR A 135 8.17 -32.37 15.67
CA THR A 135 9.58 -32.75 15.57
C THR A 135 10.48 -31.53 15.84
N GLU A 136 11.74 -31.75 16.15
CA GLU A 136 12.68 -30.69 16.53
C GLU A 136 13.14 -29.83 15.33
N GLU A 137 13.06 -30.37 14.11
CA GLU A 137 13.56 -29.73 12.88
C GLU A 137 12.44 -29.20 11.96
N MET A 138 11.18 -29.49 12.27
CA MET A 138 10.06 -29.15 11.38
C MET A 138 9.78 -27.64 11.37
N HIS A 139 9.80 -27.06 10.17
CA HIS A 139 9.50 -25.65 9.87
C HIS A 139 10.22 -24.63 10.75
N LEU A 140 11.51 -24.84 11.02
CA LEU A 140 12.36 -23.83 11.65
C LEU A 140 12.28 -22.51 10.86
N GLY A 141 11.87 -21.46 11.56
CA GLY A 141 11.75 -20.10 11.04
C GLY A 141 12.78 -19.17 11.66
N ARG A 142 12.65 -17.88 11.37
CA ARG A 142 13.47 -16.80 11.94
C ARG A 142 12.65 -15.97 12.91
N ALA A 143 13.21 -15.76 14.11
CA ALA A 143 12.64 -14.84 15.09
C ALA A 143 13.00 -13.39 14.75
N LEU A 144 12.19 -12.43 15.22
CA LEU A 144 12.56 -11.02 15.18
C LEU A 144 13.60 -10.67 16.26
N GLY A 145 13.55 -11.30 17.43
CA GLY A 145 14.49 -11.04 18.52
C GLY A 145 15.95 -11.17 18.08
N GLY A 146 16.73 -10.11 18.30
CA GLY A 146 18.14 -10.02 17.90
C GLY A 146 18.38 -9.75 16.40
N ALA A 147 17.33 -9.64 15.58
CA ALA A 147 17.45 -9.39 14.15
C ALA A 147 17.74 -7.92 13.83
N THR A 148 18.37 -7.68 12.68
CA THR A 148 18.44 -6.34 12.06
C THR A 148 17.29 -6.18 11.06
N ILE A 149 16.49 -5.13 11.23
CA ILE A 149 15.36 -4.80 10.36
C ILE A 149 15.65 -3.50 9.62
N GLY A 150 15.67 -3.57 8.30
CA GLY A 150 15.84 -2.45 7.39
C GLY A 150 14.49 -1.93 6.88
N LEU A 151 14.22 -0.66 7.12
CA LEU A 151 13.00 0.03 6.67
C LEU A 151 13.33 0.94 5.48
N VAL A 152 12.87 0.55 4.28
CA VAL A 152 13.06 1.35 3.05
C VAL A 152 11.90 2.33 2.95
N GLY A 153 12.20 3.62 3.12
CA GLY A 153 11.20 4.66 3.32
C GLY A 153 10.87 4.87 4.80
N PHE A 154 11.05 6.11 5.27
CA PHE A 154 10.88 6.47 6.69
C PHE A 154 9.87 7.59 6.90
N GLY A 155 8.75 7.50 6.17
CA GLY A 155 7.58 8.37 6.32
C GLY A 155 6.69 7.97 7.50
N ARG A 156 5.40 8.33 7.45
CA ARG A 156 4.43 8.04 8.53
C ARG A 156 4.36 6.55 8.89
N ILE A 157 4.27 5.69 7.87
CA ILE A 157 4.14 4.22 8.04
C ILE A 157 5.47 3.63 8.55
N GLY A 158 6.60 3.88 7.87
CA GLY A 158 7.90 3.36 8.29
C GLY A 158 8.28 3.75 9.72
N ARG A 159 8.00 5.01 10.12
CA ARG A 159 8.19 5.46 11.51
C ARG A 159 7.27 4.73 12.50
N ARG A 160 6.03 4.45 12.12
CA ARG A 160 5.11 3.70 12.99
C ARG A 160 5.55 2.25 13.14
N VAL A 161 5.99 1.61 12.05
CA VAL A 161 6.60 0.27 12.08
C VAL A 161 7.80 0.24 13.02
N ALA A 162 8.73 1.19 12.91
CA ALA A 162 9.87 1.31 13.84
C ALA A 162 9.44 1.36 15.31
N ARG A 163 8.37 2.11 15.63
CA ARG A 163 7.82 2.18 17.00
C ARG A 163 7.21 0.87 17.47
N LEU A 164 6.48 0.16 16.61
CA LEU A 164 5.90 -1.15 16.94
C LEU A 164 6.99 -2.20 17.20
N LEU A 165 8.09 -2.12 16.46
CA LEU A 165 9.20 -3.05 16.56
C LEU A 165 10.07 -2.88 17.82
N ARG A 166 9.97 -1.76 18.54
CA ARG A 166 10.78 -1.52 19.77
C ARG A 166 10.62 -2.60 20.84
N GLY A 167 9.46 -3.26 20.89
CA GLY A 167 9.21 -4.35 21.84
C GLY A 167 9.85 -5.68 21.51
N PHE A 168 10.48 -5.81 20.33
CA PHE A 168 11.02 -7.08 19.81
C PHE A 168 12.53 -7.25 19.99
N ASP A 169 13.23 -6.33 20.65
CA ASP A 169 14.69 -6.38 20.83
C ASP A 169 15.44 -6.53 19.49
N VAL A 170 15.21 -5.57 18.59
CA VAL A 170 15.74 -5.55 17.22
C VAL A 170 16.68 -4.37 17.03
N ARG A 171 17.63 -4.51 16.08
CA ARG A 171 18.36 -3.36 15.52
C ARG A 171 17.56 -2.79 14.36
N LEU A 172 17.27 -1.50 14.37
CA LEU A 172 16.51 -0.82 13.31
C LEU A 172 17.41 0.06 12.45
N LEU A 173 17.38 -0.17 11.14
CA LEU A 173 17.99 0.67 10.12
C LEU A 173 16.91 1.27 9.22
N PHE A 174 17.15 2.43 8.64
CA PHE A 174 16.29 2.97 7.60
C PHE A 174 17.04 3.70 6.49
N ALA A 175 16.48 3.63 5.28
CA ALA A 175 16.95 4.39 4.12
C ALA A 175 15.85 5.36 3.68
N SER A 176 16.14 6.66 3.74
CA SER A 176 15.22 7.71 3.30
C SER A 176 15.99 8.97 2.92
N ARG A 177 15.65 9.55 1.75
CA ARG A 177 16.24 10.81 1.29
C ARG A 177 15.89 11.96 2.24
N GLY A 178 16.86 12.83 2.54
CA GLY A 178 16.65 14.06 3.33
C GLY A 178 16.21 13.84 4.78
N ALA A 179 16.46 12.65 5.35
CA ALA A 179 16.06 12.31 6.72
C ALA A 179 17.18 12.57 7.74
N PRO A 180 16.85 12.76 9.03
CA PRO A 180 17.85 12.88 10.10
C PRO A 180 18.69 11.60 10.24
N ALA A 181 19.85 11.70 10.90
CA ALA A 181 20.77 10.56 11.09
C ALA A 181 20.16 9.42 11.93
N SER A 182 19.21 9.73 12.81
CA SER A 182 18.41 8.75 13.54
C SER A 182 17.03 9.31 13.83
N SER A 183 16.04 8.42 13.94
CA SER A 183 14.69 8.79 14.32
C SER A 183 13.92 7.55 14.77
N ASP A 184 13.07 7.72 15.78
CA ASP A 184 12.22 6.68 16.34
C ASP A 184 12.96 5.39 16.79
N GLY A 185 14.25 5.48 17.12
CA GLY A 185 15.08 4.34 17.54
C GLY A 185 15.70 3.57 16.37
N ALA A 186 15.61 4.10 15.15
CA ALA A 186 16.25 3.57 13.96
C ALA A 186 17.39 4.51 13.50
N GLU A 187 18.43 3.92 12.92
CA GLU A 187 19.60 4.62 12.38
C GLU A 187 19.48 4.76 10.87
N ARG A 188 19.82 5.94 10.33
CA ARG A 188 19.84 6.16 8.88
C ARG A 188 21.10 5.56 8.27
N CYS A 189 20.96 4.85 7.17
CA CYS A 189 22.05 4.44 6.30
C CYS A 189 21.65 4.55 4.82
N GLU A 190 22.59 4.30 3.91
CA GLU A 190 22.29 4.22 2.48
C GLU A 190 21.64 2.88 2.13
N LEU A 191 20.85 2.83 1.06
CA LEU A 191 20.08 1.64 0.69
C LEU A 191 20.96 0.37 0.54
N PRO A 192 22.12 0.40 -0.15
CA PRO A 192 22.99 -0.78 -0.23
C PRO A 192 23.47 -1.29 1.13
N GLU A 193 23.80 -0.38 2.05
CA GLU A 193 24.23 -0.73 3.41
C GLU A 193 23.08 -1.34 4.21
N LEU A 194 21.87 -0.79 4.07
CA LEU A 194 20.66 -1.34 4.66
C LEU A 194 20.41 -2.77 4.19
N LEU A 195 20.43 -3.01 2.88
CA LEU A 195 20.16 -4.33 2.30
C LEU A 195 21.19 -5.36 2.78
N ALA A 196 22.48 -4.99 2.78
CA ALA A 196 23.56 -5.88 3.23
C ALA A 196 23.53 -6.20 4.73
N ALA A 197 23.01 -5.29 5.56
CA ALA A 197 22.97 -5.45 7.01
C ALA A 197 21.69 -6.12 7.53
N SER A 198 20.60 -6.15 6.75
CA SER A 198 19.26 -6.49 7.26
C SER A 198 18.89 -7.95 7.09
N ASP A 199 18.37 -8.55 8.17
CA ASP A 199 17.78 -9.89 8.15
C ASP A 199 16.32 -9.85 7.65
N PHE A 200 15.65 -8.71 7.87
CA PHE A 200 14.33 -8.39 7.33
C PHE A 200 14.40 -7.03 6.63
N VAL A 201 13.85 -6.91 5.43
CA VAL A 201 13.70 -5.64 4.71
C VAL A 201 12.21 -5.38 4.50
N SER A 202 11.74 -4.19 4.87
CA SER A 202 10.32 -3.81 4.75
C SER A 202 10.16 -2.50 4.00
N LEU A 203 9.29 -2.50 3.00
CA LEU A 203 9.11 -1.41 2.05
C LEU A 203 7.95 -0.50 2.42
N HIS A 204 8.22 0.81 2.49
CA HIS A 204 7.30 1.86 2.91
C HIS A 204 7.43 3.16 2.09
N VAL A 205 7.94 3.04 0.85
CA VAL A 205 8.06 4.17 -0.10
C VAL A 205 6.77 4.33 -0.92
N PRO A 206 6.35 5.55 -1.29
CA PRO A 206 5.38 5.72 -2.37
C PRO A 206 5.98 5.23 -3.69
N LEU A 207 5.16 4.80 -4.65
CA LEU A 207 5.65 4.50 -6.00
C LEU A 207 5.79 5.79 -6.80
N THR A 208 6.95 5.96 -7.43
CA THR A 208 7.28 7.03 -8.36
C THR A 208 8.07 6.45 -9.53
N PRO A 209 8.15 7.13 -10.68
CA PRO A 209 8.95 6.64 -11.82
C PRO A 209 10.41 6.33 -11.45
N GLU A 210 10.99 7.06 -10.49
CA GLU A 210 12.39 6.89 -10.08
C GLU A 210 12.62 5.70 -9.13
N ASN A 211 11.58 5.11 -8.56
CA ASN A 211 11.71 3.98 -7.63
C ASN A 211 10.87 2.76 -8.04
N THR A 212 10.37 2.74 -9.27
CA THR A 212 9.92 1.52 -9.92
C THR A 212 11.09 0.53 -9.98
N HIS A 213 10.86 -0.69 -9.51
CA HIS A 213 11.85 -1.75 -9.34
C HIS A 213 13.07 -1.31 -8.52
N LEU A 214 12.86 -0.48 -7.49
CA LEU A 214 13.89 -0.14 -6.50
C LEU A 214 14.55 -1.39 -5.90
N ILE A 215 13.78 -2.47 -5.73
CA ILE A 215 14.28 -3.78 -5.32
C ILE A 215 14.27 -4.71 -6.56
N ASP A 216 15.29 -4.54 -7.39
CA ASP A 216 15.58 -5.37 -8.56
C ASP A 216 16.51 -6.55 -8.21
N ALA A 217 16.99 -7.27 -9.23
CA ALA A 217 17.93 -8.39 -9.06
C ALA A 217 19.24 -8.00 -8.36
N GLU A 218 19.78 -6.79 -8.62
CA GLU A 218 21.02 -6.32 -8.00
C GLU A 218 20.79 -5.99 -6.52
N ALA A 219 19.70 -5.29 -6.20
CA ALA A 219 19.29 -4.99 -4.84
C ALA A 219 19.02 -6.28 -4.03
N LEU A 220 18.34 -7.27 -4.62
CA LEU A 220 18.11 -8.57 -4.00
C LEU A 220 19.41 -9.33 -3.75
N ALA A 221 20.41 -9.22 -4.63
CA ALA A 221 21.71 -9.83 -4.45
C ALA A 221 22.53 -9.20 -3.32
N LEU A 222 22.29 -7.92 -3.01
CA LEU A 222 22.87 -7.23 -1.85
C LEU A 222 22.27 -7.68 -0.52
N MET A 223 21.04 -8.19 -0.51
CA MET A 223 20.43 -8.71 0.70
C MET A 223 21.20 -9.92 1.24
N LYS A 224 21.21 -10.05 2.57
CA LYS A 224 21.79 -11.22 3.24
C LYS A 224 21.19 -12.53 2.69
N PRO A 225 21.99 -13.59 2.51
CA PRO A 225 21.45 -14.92 2.25
C PRO A 225 20.42 -15.33 3.32
N GLY A 226 19.23 -15.73 2.88
CA GLY A 226 18.12 -16.08 3.76
C GLY A 226 17.44 -14.87 4.42
N ALA A 227 17.60 -13.66 3.90
CA ALA A 227 16.82 -12.50 4.34
C ALA A 227 15.33 -12.65 3.99
N ILE A 228 14.49 -11.87 4.64
CA ILE A 228 13.04 -11.84 4.42
C ILE A 228 12.63 -10.48 3.89
N LEU A 229 11.84 -10.46 2.81
CA LEU A 229 11.32 -9.24 2.21
C LEU A 229 9.84 -9.04 2.58
N VAL A 230 9.45 -7.84 2.98
CA VAL A 230 8.06 -7.47 3.26
C VAL A 230 7.66 -6.27 2.42
N ASN A 231 6.54 -6.37 1.71
CA ASN A 231 6.02 -5.27 0.91
C ASN A 231 4.56 -4.98 1.25
N THR A 232 4.34 -3.77 1.80
CA THR A 232 3.02 -3.19 2.09
C THR A 232 2.87 -1.80 1.45
N SER A 233 3.75 -1.46 0.52
CA SER A 233 3.71 -0.18 -0.19
C SER A 233 3.00 -0.30 -1.54
N ARG A 234 3.74 -0.72 -2.57
CA ARG A 234 3.29 -0.88 -3.96
C ARG A 234 4.05 -2.04 -4.59
N GLY A 235 3.37 -2.85 -5.40
CA GLY A 235 3.97 -4.02 -6.02
C GLY A 235 5.18 -3.68 -6.88
N ALA A 236 5.03 -2.70 -7.79
CA ALA A 236 6.07 -2.26 -8.73
C ALA A 236 7.31 -1.59 -8.09
N VAL A 237 7.42 -1.54 -6.75
CA VAL A 237 8.68 -1.19 -6.07
C VAL A 237 9.67 -2.36 -6.14
N VAL A 238 9.17 -3.59 -6.29
CA VAL A 238 9.96 -4.81 -6.41
C VAL A 238 9.82 -5.34 -7.83
N ASP A 239 10.92 -5.79 -8.43
CA ASP A 239 10.86 -6.60 -9.66
C ASP A 239 10.36 -8.01 -9.29
N THR A 240 9.13 -8.32 -9.71
CA THR A 240 8.44 -9.56 -9.34
C THR A 240 9.17 -10.80 -9.85
N ALA A 241 9.73 -10.75 -11.07
CA ALA A 241 10.45 -11.88 -11.65
C ALA A 241 11.75 -12.14 -10.89
N ALA A 242 12.51 -11.08 -10.56
CA ALA A 242 13.73 -11.19 -9.77
C ALA A 242 13.46 -11.71 -8.35
N MET A 243 12.37 -11.25 -7.71
CA MET A 243 11.96 -11.73 -6.39
C MET A 243 11.59 -13.22 -6.39
N ILE A 244 10.82 -13.68 -7.39
CA ILE A 244 10.46 -15.10 -7.53
C ILE A 244 11.73 -15.97 -7.65
N GLU A 245 12.71 -15.55 -8.45
CA GLU A 245 13.98 -16.27 -8.59
C GLU A 245 14.78 -16.27 -7.29
N ALA A 246 14.83 -15.13 -6.58
CA ALA A 246 15.49 -15.04 -5.28
C ALA A 246 14.84 -15.95 -4.22
N LEU A 247 13.51 -16.12 -4.25
CA LEU A 247 12.79 -17.04 -3.36
C LEU A 247 13.03 -18.51 -3.74
N ARG A 248 13.02 -18.85 -5.03
CA ARG A 248 13.27 -20.21 -5.54
C ARG A 248 14.68 -20.69 -5.23
N SER A 249 15.68 -19.83 -5.44
CA SER A 249 17.09 -20.13 -5.17
C SER A 249 17.43 -20.17 -3.68
N GLY A 250 16.51 -19.72 -2.80
CA GLY A 250 16.76 -19.59 -1.36
C GLY A 250 17.62 -18.38 -0.98
N ARG A 251 17.94 -17.48 -1.93
CA ARG A 251 18.56 -16.18 -1.64
C ARG A 251 17.70 -15.41 -0.64
N LEU A 252 16.40 -15.35 -0.87
CA LEU A 252 15.41 -14.95 0.12
C LEU A 252 14.87 -16.20 0.82
N ALA A 253 14.83 -16.16 2.15
CA ALA A 253 14.21 -17.23 2.92
C ALA A 253 12.69 -17.21 2.76
N ALA A 254 12.08 -16.02 2.75
CA ALA A 254 10.64 -15.86 2.59
C ALA A 254 10.27 -14.44 2.13
N ALA A 255 9.01 -14.26 1.70
CA ALA A 255 8.42 -12.94 1.45
C ALA A 255 7.03 -12.81 2.07
N GLY A 256 6.71 -11.64 2.61
CA GLY A 256 5.38 -11.26 3.07
C GLY A 256 4.83 -10.10 2.24
N LEU A 257 3.80 -10.35 1.44
CA LEU A 257 3.33 -9.44 0.40
C LEU A 257 1.86 -9.11 0.59
N ASP A 258 1.56 -7.82 0.63
CA ASP A 258 0.20 -7.29 0.56
C ASP A 258 -0.12 -6.70 -0.82
N VAL A 259 0.89 -6.50 -1.68
CA VAL A 259 0.77 -5.78 -2.95
C VAL A 259 1.54 -6.49 -4.07
N TYR A 260 1.10 -6.30 -5.32
CA TYR A 260 1.63 -6.97 -6.53
C TYR A 260 1.71 -5.99 -7.72
N GLU A 261 2.58 -6.27 -8.69
CA GLU A 261 2.76 -5.39 -9.87
C GLU A 261 1.49 -5.24 -10.69
N ASP A 262 0.78 -6.36 -10.92
CA ASP A 262 -0.40 -6.43 -11.78
C ASP A 262 -1.65 -6.81 -10.98
N GLU A 263 -1.92 -6.10 -9.88
CA GLU A 263 -3.11 -6.39 -9.06
C GLU A 263 -4.42 -6.30 -9.88
N PRO A 264 -5.35 -7.27 -9.74
CA PRO A 264 -5.39 -8.35 -8.76
C PRO A 264 -4.71 -9.67 -9.21
N HIS A 265 -4.03 -9.67 -10.35
CA HIS A 265 -3.33 -10.84 -10.87
C HIS A 265 -2.03 -11.11 -10.11
N VAL A 266 -1.98 -12.25 -9.41
CA VAL A 266 -0.78 -12.73 -8.73
C VAL A 266 -0.19 -13.90 -9.55
N PRO A 267 1.08 -13.82 -9.99
CA PRO A 267 1.72 -14.87 -10.78
C PRO A 267 1.58 -16.25 -10.13
N ALA A 268 1.31 -17.28 -10.94
CA ALA A 268 1.14 -18.64 -10.45
C ALA A 268 2.40 -19.14 -9.73
N GLU A 269 3.56 -18.80 -10.29
CA GLU A 269 4.88 -19.09 -9.75
C GLU A 269 5.08 -18.56 -8.34
N LEU A 270 4.50 -17.40 -8.02
CA LEU A 270 4.55 -16.82 -6.68
C LEU A 270 3.56 -17.51 -5.73
N ARG A 271 2.35 -17.82 -6.21
CA ARG A 271 1.31 -18.52 -5.43
C ARG A 271 1.70 -19.94 -5.02
N GLU A 272 2.54 -20.59 -5.80
CA GLU A 272 3.01 -21.96 -5.56
C GLU A 272 4.19 -22.02 -4.57
N LEU A 273 4.83 -20.89 -4.25
CA LEU A 273 5.97 -20.85 -3.35
C LEU A 273 5.54 -20.96 -1.88
N PRO A 274 5.94 -22.02 -1.14
CA PRO A 274 5.51 -22.24 0.24
C PRO A 274 6.13 -21.23 1.23
N ASN A 275 7.23 -20.59 0.84
CA ASN A 275 7.91 -19.56 1.62
C ASN A 275 7.36 -18.15 1.36
N THR A 276 6.07 -18.04 1.05
CA THR A 276 5.40 -16.75 0.86
C THR A 276 4.16 -16.61 1.74
N VAL A 277 3.88 -15.38 2.16
CA VAL A 277 2.60 -14.99 2.75
C VAL A 277 1.99 -13.96 1.81
N LEU A 278 0.83 -14.27 1.25
CA LEU A 278 0.20 -13.51 0.18
C LEU A 278 -1.15 -12.97 0.67
N LEU A 279 -1.32 -11.65 0.66
CA LEU A 279 -2.53 -10.98 1.09
C LEU A 279 -3.11 -10.11 -0.04
N PRO A 280 -4.45 -10.00 -0.16
CA PRO A 280 -5.09 -9.26 -1.23
C PRO A 280 -5.24 -7.76 -0.90
N HIS A 281 -4.12 -7.06 -0.69
CA HIS A 281 -4.08 -5.60 -0.45
C HIS A 281 -4.98 -5.12 0.69
N ILE A 282 -4.77 -5.71 1.86
CA ILE A 282 -5.53 -5.47 3.08
C ILE A 282 -4.86 -4.49 4.06
N GLY A 283 -3.79 -3.80 3.65
CA GLY A 283 -3.01 -2.87 4.48
C GLY A 283 -3.82 -1.84 5.27
N SER A 284 -4.96 -1.40 4.76
CA SER A 284 -5.87 -0.46 5.46
C SER A 284 -7.19 -1.09 5.90
N ALA A 285 -7.38 -2.39 5.71
CA ALA A 285 -8.66 -3.09 5.81
C ALA A 285 -9.06 -3.44 7.25
N THR A 286 -9.17 -2.42 8.10
CA THR A 286 -9.92 -2.50 9.35
C THR A 286 -11.16 -1.61 9.24
N ALA A 287 -12.26 -2.00 9.89
CA ALA A 287 -13.51 -1.26 9.81
C ALA A 287 -13.33 0.21 10.23
N ALA A 288 -12.65 0.45 11.36
CA ALA A 288 -12.37 1.79 11.86
C ALA A 288 -11.51 2.63 10.91
N THR A 289 -10.46 2.04 10.31
CA THR A 289 -9.60 2.74 9.35
C THR A 289 -10.36 3.08 8.08
N ARG A 290 -11.14 2.13 7.51
CA ARG A 290 -11.93 2.36 6.30
C ARG A 290 -13.00 3.43 6.52
N ASP A 291 -13.65 3.45 7.68
CA ASP A 291 -14.60 4.51 8.04
C ASP A 291 -13.92 5.88 8.18
N ALA A 292 -12.75 5.95 8.84
CA ALA A 292 -12.00 7.19 8.99
C ALA A 292 -11.54 7.75 7.62
N MET A 293 -11.05 6.87 6.74
CA MET A 293 -10.72 7.23 5.35
C MET A 293 -11.95 7.73 4.59
N ALA A 294 -13.11 7.08 4.74
CA ALA A 294 -14.31 7.45 4.02
C ALA A 294 -14.83 8.83 4.45
N ARG A 295 -14.77 9.13 5.75
CA ARG A 295 -15.08 10.46 6.29
C ARG A 295 -14.14 11.52 5.72
N LEU A 296 -12.84 11.25 5.73
CA LEU A 296 -11.85 12.18 5.19
C LEU A 296 -12.03 12.44 3.68
N VAL A 297 -12.36 11.41 2.89
CA VAL A 297 -12.75 11.57 1.48
C VAL A 297 -13.94 12.52 1.35
N ALA A 298 -15.00 12.29 2.14
CA ALA A 298 -16.19 13.12 2.11
C ALA A 298 -15.87 14.58 2.50
N GLU A 299 -15.08 14.79 3.55
CA GLU A 299 -14.65 16.11 4.03
C GLU A 299 -13.83 16.87 2.98
N ASN A 300 -12.94 16.19 2.25
CA ASN A 300 -12.19 16.75 1.14
C ASN A 300 -13.12 17.22 0.01
N VAL A 301 -14.00 16.33 -0.47
CA VAL A 301 -14.96 16.66 -1.54
C VAL A 301 -15.85 17.82 -1.12
N ILE A 302 -16.39 17.76 0.09
CA ILE A 302 -17.25 18.81 0.65
C ILE A 302 -16.51 20.14 0.70
N SER A 303 -15.27 20.17 1.18
CA SER A 303 -14.50 21.40 1.33
C SER A 303 -14.21 22.04 -0.03
N VAL A 304 -13.78 21.27 -1.03
CA VAL A 304 -13.52 21.81 -2.37
C VAL A 304 -14.80 22.35 -3.01
N LEU A 305 -15.91 21.62 -2.92
CA LEU A 305 -17.18 22.06 -3.51
C LEU A 305 -17.81 23.26 -2.76
N ASP A 306 -17.40 23.50 -1.52
CA ASP A 306 -17.72 24.71 -0.74
C ASP A 306 -16.78 25.90 -1.04
N GLY A 307 -15.78 25.72 -1.90
CA GLY A 307 -14.75 26.74 -2.18
C GLY A 307 -13.74 26.92 -1.04
N ARG A 308 -13.58 25.92 -0.18
CA ARG A 308 -12.61 25.89 0.93
C ARG A 308 -11.43 24.99 0.60
N GLU A 309 -10.32 25.20 1.30
CA GLU A 309 -9.15 24.34 1.20
C GLU A 309 -9.46 22.94 1.77
N PRO A 310 -9.18 21.86 1.01
CA PRO A 310 -9.39 20.50 1.51
C PRO A 310 -8.39 20.13 2.61
N PRO A 311 -8.78 19.30 3.61
CA PRO A 311 -7.89 18.87 4.68
C PRO A 311 -6.58 18.21 4.21
N THR A 312 -6.62 17.45 3.10
CA THR A 312 -5.48 16.64 2.64
C THR A 312 -5.25 16.78 1.13
N ALA A 313 -4.95 18.01 0.70
CA ALA A 313 -4.53 18.30 -0.67
C ALA A 313 -3.22 17.60 -1.06
N VAL A 314 -3.17 17.10 -2.29
CA VAL A 314 -1.97 16.65 -3.01
C VAL A 314 -1.62 17.67 -4.11
N VAL A 315 -2.65 18.19 -4.79
CA VAL A 315 -2.59 19.25 -5.80
C VAL A 315 -3.66 20.29 -5.49
#